data_AF-A0A1F6WZC8-F1
#
_entry.id   AF-A0A1F6WZC8-F1
#
_cell.length_a   1.000
_cell.length_b   1.000
_cell.length_c   1.000
_cell.angle_alpha   90.00
_cell.angle_beta   90.00
_cell.angle_gamma   90.00
#
_symmetry.space_group_name_H-M   'P 1'
#
loop_
_entity.id
_entity.type
_entity.pdbx_description
1 polymer ?
#
loop_
_entity_poly.entity_id
_entity_poly.type
_entity_poly.pdbx_seq_one_letter_code
_entity_poly.pdbx_strand_id
1 'polypeptide(L)'
;MNTNTLVAQEEVRKNIITLFGINKLPEDKQEEMISRIGKIIFQSVLTRVLPLLEKNDLEEYEKLIESNAMPDVVLDFFFEKVPGFLNIIGEESENFRNESLSVLEQIK
;
A
#
# COMPACT_ATOMS: atom_id res chain seq x y z
N MET A 1 14.48 6.60 -10.27
CA MET A 1 13.74 6.40 -9.02
C MET A 1 13.43 7.77 -8.45
N ASN A 2 12.13 8.08 -8.34
CA ASN A 2 11.65 9.35 -7.81
C ASN A 2 11.77 9.29 -6.27
N THR A 3 12.16 10.40 -5.62
CA THR A 3 12.42 10.42 -4.17
C THR A 3 11.16 10.11 -3.36
N ASN A 4 9.97 10.36 -3.94
CA ASN A 4 8.67 10.21 -3.29
C ASN A 4 8.18 8.75 -3.23
N THR A 5 8.43 7.95 -4.26
CA THR A 5 8.09 6.52 -4.28
C THR A 5 8.85 5.76 -3.20
N LEU A 6 10.13 6.10 -3.02
CA LEU A 6 10.99 5.49 -2.01
C LEU A 6 10.46 5.77 -0.60
N VAL A 7 10.03 7.00 -0.32
CA VAL A 7 9.45 7.38 0.97
C VAL A 7 8.15 6.61 1.24
N ALA A 8 7.26 6.46 0.26
CA ALA A 8 6.03 5.69 0.41
C ALA A 8 6.31 4.20 0.69
N GLN A 9 7.25 3.61 -0.05
CA GLN A 9 7.65 2.22 0.13
C GLN A 9 8.33 1.99 1.49
N GLU A 10 9.19 2.91 1.92
CA GLU A 10 9.85 2.85 3.23
C GLU A 10 8.86 2.97 4.39
N GLU A 11 7.88 3.87 4.29
CA GLU A 11 6.88 4.07 5.34
C GLU A 11 5.97 2.83 5.48
N VAL A 12 5.47 2.29 4.36
CA VAL A 12 4.70 1.03 4.36
C VAL A 12 5.54 -0.10 4.93
N ARG A 13 6.78 -0.26 4.48
CA ARG A 13 7.68 -1.33 4.94
C ARG A 13 7.96 -1.23 6.44
N LYS A 14 8.24 -0.03 6.95
CA LYS A 14 8.49 0.22 8.37
C LYS A 14 7.26 -0.08 9.23
N ASN A 15 6.07 0.33 8.77
CA ASN A 15 4.82 0.04 9.45
C ASN A 15 4.55 -1.46 9.48
N ILE A 16 4.71 -2.16 8.36
CA ILE A 16 4.53 -3.61 8.29
C ILE A 16 5.49 -4.34 9.25
N ILE A 17 6.78 -3.98 9.26
CA ILE A 17 7.78 -4.63 10.12
C ILE A 17 7.47 -4.41 11.60
N THR A 18 7.16 -3.17 11.97
CA THR A 18 6.96 -2.78 13.37
C THR A 18 5.63 -3.30 13.91
N LEU A 19 4.55 -3.15 13.15
CA LEU A 19 3.20 -3.43 13.60
C LEU A 19 2.91 -4.93 13.69
N PHE A 20 3.52 -5.74 12.82
CA PHE A 20 3.31 -7.20 12.79
C PHE A 20 4.48 -7.99 13.40
N GLY A 21 5.49 -7.31 13.96
CA GLY A 21 6.65 -7.96 14.57
C GLY A 21 7.43 -8.87 13.62
N ILE A 22 7.45 -8.52 12.33
CA ILE A 22 8.07 -9.35 11.28
C ILE A 22 9.56 -9.51 11.52
N ASN A 23 10.21 -8.53 12.15
CA ASN A 23 11.61 -8.62 12.57
C ASN A 23 11.94 -9.80 13.49
N LYS A 24 10.92 -10.49 14.04
CA LYS A 24 11.09 -11.72 14.83
C LYS A 24 11.05 -13.00 13.99
N LEU A 25 10.75 -12.91 12.69
CA LEU A 25 10.75 -14.04 11.77
C LEU A 25 12.15 -14.28 11.18
N PRO A 26 12.46 -15.49 10.70
CA PRO A 26 13.62 -15.76 9.85
C PRO A 26 13.66 -14.84 8.62
N GLU A 27 14.83 -14.38 8.19
CA GLU A 27 15.00 -13.39 7.10
C GLU A 27 14.28 -13.80 5.80
N ASP A 28 14.31 -15.09 5.43
CA ASP A 28 13.62 -15.64 4.27
C ASP A 28 12.10 -15.52 4.36
N LYS A 29 11.56 -15.47 5.59
CA LYS A 29 10.13 -15.29 5.88
C LYS A 29 9.73 -13.84 6.05
N GLN A 30 10.68 -12.95 6.35
CA GLN A 30 10.41 -11.52 6.50
C GLN A 30 9.96 -10.92 5.18
N GLU A 31 10.74 -11.07 4.12
CA GLU A 31 10.41 -10.53 2.79
C GLU A 31 9.12 -11.12 2.22
N GLU A 32 8.88 -12.43 2.45
CA GLU A 32 7.65 -13.09 2.04
C GLU A 32 6.42 -12.45 2.70
N MET A 33 6.46 -12.23 4.02
CA MET A 33 5.34 -11.62 4.74
C MET A 33 5.20 -10.13 4.45
N ILE A 34 6.30 -9.39 4.31
CA ILE A 34 6.28 -7.99 3.90
C ILE A 34 5.58 -7.86 2.55
N SER A 35 5.92 -8.73 1.58
CA SER A 35 5.28 -8.74 0.26
C SER A 35 3.78 -9.05 0.34
N ARG A 36 3.37 -10.06 1.12
CA ARG A 36 1.95 -10.43 1.28
C ARG A 36 1.13 -9.31 1.92
N ILE A 37 1.61 -8.75 3.03
CA ILE A 37 0.91 -7.68 3.74
C ILE A 37 0.88 -6.40 2.89
N GLY A 38 1.99 -6.05 2.25
CA GLY A 38 2.08 -4.89 1.37
C GLY A 38 1.07 -4.95 0.22
N LYS A 39 0.83 -6.14 -0.37
CA LYS A 39 -0.22 -6.32 -1.39
C LYS A 39 -1.62 -6.06 -0.86
N ILE A 40 -1.95 -6.51 0.35
CA ILE A 40 -3.27 -6.31 0.95
C ILE A 40 -3.51 -4.83 1.24
N ILE A 41 -2.52 -4.16 1.85
CA ILE A 41 -2.58 -2.72 2.12
C ILE A 41 -2.76 -1.96 0.79
N PHE A 42 -1.97 -2.30 -0.23
CA PHE A 42 -2.07 -1.64 -1.53
C PHE A 42 -3.45 -1.82 -2.19
N GLN A 43 -4.08 -2.99 -2.05
CA GLN A 43 -5.45 -3.22 -2.53
C GLN A 43 -6.47 -2.32 -1.80
N SER A 44 -6.32 -2.13 -0.48
CA SER A 44 -7.18 -1.20 0.27
C SER A 44 -6.99 0.24 -0.20
N VAL A 45 -5.72 0.64 -0.37
CA VAL A 45 -5.36 1.95 -0.92
C VAL A 45 -6.01 2.17 -2.29
N LEU A 46 -5.89 1.22 -3.22
CA LEU A 46 -6.53 1.28 -4.55
C LEU A 46 -8.04 1.52 -4.44
N THR A 47 -8.71 0.79 -3.57
CA THR A 47 -10.16 0.91 -3.36
C THR A 47 -10.57 2.31 -2.90
N ARG A 48 -9.69 2.98 -2.14
CA ARG A 48 -9.92 4.34 -1.65
C ARG A 48 -9.50 5.43 -2.63
N VAL A 49 -8.45 5.23 -3.42
CA VAL A 49 -7.93 6.27 -4.32
C VAL A 49 -8.62 6.32 -5.68
N LEU A 50 -9.05 5.18 -6.24
CA LEU A 50 -9.71 5.16 -7.54
C LEU A 50 -10.97 6.05 -7.60
N PRO A 51 -11.84 6.08 -6.56
CA PRO A 51 -12.99 7.00 -6.55
C PRO A 51 -12.63 8.48 -6.42
N LEU A 52 -11.39 8.81 -6.03
CA LEU A 52 -10.92 10.20 -5.88
C LEU A 52 -10.33 10.77 -7.18
N LEU A 53 -10.10 9.92 -8.18
CA LEU A 53 -9.59 10.35 -9.47
C LEU A 53 -10.67 11.08 -10.27
N GLU A 54 -10.26 12.14 -10.98
CA GLU A 54 -11.10 12.70 -12.02
C GLU A 54 -11.24 11.71 -13.19
N LYS A 55 -12.25 11.90 -14.03
CA LYS A 55 -12.52 11.00 -15.17
C LYS A 55 -11.29 10.82 -16.07
N ASN A 56 -10.59 11.91 -16.39
CA ASN A 56 -9.41 11.86 -17.26
C ASN A 56 -8.25 11.11 -16.59
N ASP A 57 -8.10 11.22 -15.27
CA ASP A 57 -7.07 10.52 -14.51
C ASP A 57 -7.39 9.02 -14.38
N LEU A 58 -8.67 8.65 -14.28
CA LEU A 58 -9.08 7.26 -14.30
C LEU A 58 -8.76 6.59 -15.65
N GLU A 59 -8.98 7.29 -16.77
CA GLU A 59 -8.60 6.81 -18.11
C GLU A 59 -7.06 6.70 -18.26
N GLU A 60 -6.29 7.58 -17.60
CA GLU A 60 -4.83 7.51 -17.56
C GLU A 60 -4.36 6.29 -16.74
N TYR A 61 -4.99 6.04 -15.58
CA TYR A 61 -4.74 4.85 -14.77
C TYR A 61 -5.05 3.55 -15.54
N GLU A 62 -6.18 3.47 -16.25
CA GLU A 62 -6.53 2.29 -17.04
C GLU A 62 -5.44 1.96 -18.08
N LYS A 63 -4.91 2.99 -18.77
CA LYS A 63 -3.79 2.81 -19.73
C LYS A 63 -2.51 2.32 -19.07
N LEU A 64 -2.20 2.78 -17.85
CA LEU A 64 -1.06 2.28 -17.08
C LEU A 64 -1.21 0.77 -16.79
N ILE A 65 -2.42 0.34 -16.42
CA ILE A 65 -2.70 -1.08 -16.16
C ILE A 65 -2.65 -1.91 -17.45
N GLU A 66 -3.27 -1.45 -18.54
CA GLU A 66 -3.23 -2.13 -19.84
C GLU A 66 -1.81 -2.29 -20.37
N SER A 67 -0.94 -1.31 -20.09
CA SER A 67 0.47 -1.33 -20.49
C SER A 67 1.36 -2.15 -19.57
N ASN A 68 0.82 -2.79 -18.51
CA ASN A 68 1.59 -3.44 -17.45
C ASN A 68 2.68 -2.52 -16.89
N ALA A 69 2.33 -1.27 -16.60
CA ALA A 69 3.24 -0.31 -15.99
C ALA A 69 3.84 -0.87 -14.70
N MET A 70 5.09 -0.51 -14.42
CA MET A 70 5.75 -0.94 -13.20
C MET A 70 5.06 -0.35 -11.95
N PRO A 71 5.05 -1.06 -10.81
CA PRO A 71 4.34 -0.60 -9.60
C PRO A 71 4.78 0.77 -9.09
N ASP A 72 6.05 1.13 -9.25
CA ASP A 72 6.60 2.45 -8.91
C ASP A 72 5.99 3.56 -9.76
N VAL A 73 5.77 3.31 -11.06
CA VAL A 73 5.11 4.26 -11.96
C VAL A 73 3.65 4.49 -11.55
N VAL A 74 2.94 3.43 -11.16
CA VAL A 74 1.55 3.53 -10.68
C VAL A 74 1.48 4.30 -9.35
N LEU A 75 2.44 4.08 -8.45
CA LEU A 75 2.53 4.82 -7.19
C LEU A 75 2.84 6.31 -7.41
N ASP A 76 3.75 6.63 -8.33
CA ASP A 76 4.07 8.01 -8.70
C ASP A 76 2.85 8.73 -9.27
N PHE A 77 2.10 8.05 -10.15
CA PHE A 77 0.83 8.57 -10.67
C PHE A 77 -0.15 8.94 -9.55
N PHE A 78 -0.39 8.04 -8.59
CA PHE A 78 -1.28 8.34 -7.46
C PHE A 78 -0.75 9.46 -6.57
N PHE A 79 0.56 9.53 -6.38
CA PHE A 79 1.19 10.61 -5.61
C PHE A 79 0.94 11.98 -6.23
N GLU A 80 1.00 12.06 -7.57
CA GLU A 80 0.76 13.31 -8.31
C GLU A 80 -0.72 13.69 -8.36
N LYS A 81 -1.61 12.71 -8.55
CA LYS A 81 -3.04 12.96 -8.80
C LYS A 81 -3.90 12.99 -7.56
N VAL A 82 -3.47 12.38 -6.45
CA VAL A 82 -4.28 12.25 -5.23
C VAL A 82 -3.64 13.07 -4.09
N PRO A 83 -4.18 14.26 -3.78
CA PRO A 83 -3.73 15.05 -2.64
C PRO A 83 -3.82 14.24 -1.34
N GLY A 84 -2.73 14.21 -0.57
CA GLY A 84 -2.68 13.45 0.68
C GLY A 84 -2.56 11.94 0.51
N PHE A 85 -2.11 11.44 -0.64
CA PHE A 85 -1.92 10.02 -0.91
C PHE A 85 -1.13 9.27 0.18
N LEU A 86 -0.05 9.86 0.70
CA LEU A 86 0.73 9.26 1.81
C LEU A 86 -0.09 9.09 3.08
N ASN A 87 -1.00 10.02 3.39
CA ASN A 87 -1.87 9.90 4.56
C ASN A 87 -2.84 8.73 4.36
N ILE A 88 -3.39 8.56 3.16
CA ILE A 88 -4.24 7.41 2.82
C ILE A 88 -3.48 6.11 3.05
N ILE A 89 -2.23 6.00 2.56
CA ILE A 89 -1.40 4.82 2.79
C ILE A 89 -1.20 4.53 4.29
N GLY A 90 -0.92 5.56 5.09
CA GLY A 90 -0.76 5.43 6.53
C GLY A 90 -2.05 4.95 7.22
N GLU A 91 -3.18 5.56 6.86
CA GLU A 91 -4.50 5.19 7.39
C GLU A 91 -4.89 3.75 7.02
N GLU A 92 -4.71 3.34 5.76
CA GLU A 92 -5.00 1.97 5.33
C GLU A 92 -4.09 0.93 6.01
N SER A 93 -2.84 1.32 6.32
CA SER A 93 -1.92 0.47 7.09
C SER A 93 -2.40 0.25 8.52
N GLU A 94 -2.87 1.32 9.19
CA GLU A 94 -3.45 1.23 10.54
C GLU A 94 -4.80 0.51 10.55
N ASN A 95 -5.66 0.75 9.54
CA ASN A 95 -6.92 0.05 9.40
C ASN A 95 -6.70 -1.46 9.27
N PHE A 96 -5.80 -1.88 8.36
CA PHE A 96 -5.46 -3.29 8.20
C PHE A 96 -4.96 -3.93 9.49
N ARG A 97 -4.14 -3.21 10.27
CA ARG A 97 -3.69 -3.66 11.59
C ARG A 97 -4.86 -3.86 12.56
N ASN A 98 -5.74 -2.87 12.68
CA ASN A 98 -6.86 -2.91 13.61
C ASN A 98 -7.86 -4.03 13.24
N GLU A 99 -8.16 -4.18 11.95
CA GLU A 99 -8.98 -5.28 11.43
C GLU A 99 -8.35 -6.64 11.72
N SER A 100 -7.05 -6.78 11.48
CA SER A 100 -6.32 -8.02 11.77
C SER A 100 -6.38 -8.39 13.25
N LEU A 101 -6.26 -7.42 14.16
CA LEU A 101 -6.40 -7.65 15.61
C LEU A 101 -7.82 -8.07 15.98
N SER A 102 -8.84 -7.37 15.45
CA SER A 102 -10.25 -7.69 15.70
C SER A 102 -10.60 -9.11 15.24
N VAL A 103 -10.13 -9.52 14.05
CA VAL A 103 -10.34 -10.89 13.55
C VAL A 103 -9.72 -11.92 14.49
N LEU A 104 -8.51 -11.67 14.99
CA LEU A 104 -7.84 -12.59 15.94
C LEU A 104 -8.56 -12.68 17.29
N GLU A 105 -9.18 -11.59 17.76
CA GLU A 105 -9.98 -11.59 18.99
C GLU A 105 -11.26 -12.40 18.85
N GLN A 106 -11.89 -12.39 17.67
CA GLN A 106 -13.11 -13.15 17.39
C GLN A 106 -12.90 -14.67 17.25
N ILE A 107 -11.65 -15.10 17.02
CA ILE A 107 -11.29 -16.52 16.86
C ILE A 107 -10.87 -17.16 18.20
N LYS A 108 -10.68 -16.36 19.26
CA LYS A 108 -10.44 -16.85 20.63
C LYS A 108 -11.73 -17.27 21.33
#